data_AF-A0A938JM52-F1
#
_entry.id   AF-A0A938JM52-F1
#
_cell.length_a   1.000
_cell.length_b   1.000
_cell.length_c   1.000
_cell.angle_alpha   90.00
_cell.angle_beta   90.00
_cell.angle_gamma   90.00
#
_symmetry.space_group_name_H-M   'P 1'
#
loop_
_entity.id
_entity.type
_entity.pdbx_description
1 polymer ?
#
loop_
_entity_poly.entity_id
_entity_poly.type
_entity_poly.pdbx_seq_one_letter_code
_entity_poly.pdbx_strand_id
1 'polypeptide(L)'
;MVRQLSRRNTITIPPKVLKQIGSKPGDFFEIENDGTRIILIPKLIEDRFTEQEWEKLSELAKAKGKLYKKAEDAKAHLKDLMNEV
;
A
#
# COMPACT_ATOMS: atom_id res chain seq x y z
N MET A 1 -11.53 -26.83 -1.87
CA MET A 1 -10.08 -26.66 -2.13
C MET A 1 -9.44 -26.21 -0.85
N VAL A 2 -8.32 -26.84 -0.45
CA VAL A 2 -7.64 -26.55 0.82
C VAL A 2 -6.28 -25.92 0.50
N ARG A 3 -5.88 -24.90 1.26
CA ARG A 3 -4.56 -24.25 1.18
C ARG A 3 -3.97 -24.17 2.57
N GLN A 4 -2.66 -24.40 2.67
CA GLN A 4 -1.92 -24.25 3.92
C GLN A 4 -1.60 -22.76 4.13
N LEU A 5 -1.71 -22.31 5.38
CA LEU A 5 -1.27 -20.99 5.80
C LEU A 5 0.26 -20.90 5.69
N SER A 6 0.77 -19.86 5.03
CA SER A 6 2.22 -19.66 4.91
C SER A 6 2.84 -19.24 6.24
N ARG A 7 4.17 -19.31 6.34
CA ARG A 7 4.94 -18.81 7.50
C ARG A 7 4.75 -17.32 7.78
N ARG A 8 4.25 -16.56 6.80
CA ARG A 8 3.97 -15.12 6.92
C ARG A 8 2.48 -14.84 7.12
N ASN A 9 1.70 -15.84 7.52
CA ASN A 9 0.25 -15.74 7.70
C ASN A 9 -0.48 -15.32 6.41
N THR A 10 0.01 -15.75 5.24
CA THR A 10 -0.63 -15.48 3.96
C THR A 10 -1.27 -16.73 3.37
N ILE A 11 -2.42 -16.56 2.72
CA ILE A 11 -3.10 -17.59 1.93
C ILE A 11 -3.22 -17.06 0.51
N THR A 12 -2.84 -17.89 -0.47
CA THR A 12 -3.01 -17.55 -1.88
C THR A 12 -4.44 -17.84 -2.32
N ILE A 13 -5.15 -16.81 -2.77
CA ILE A 13 -6.47 -16.96 -3.38
C ILE A 13 -6.29 -17.54 -4.79
N PRO A 14 -6.91 -18.68 -5.11
CA PRO A 14 -6.74 -19.33 -6.40
C PRO A 14 -7.30 -18.48 -7.56
N PRO A 15 -6.66 -18.49 -8.74
CA PRO A 15 -7.07 -17.65 -9.87
C PRO A 15 -8.52 -17.85 -10.33
N LYS A 16 -9.07 -19.06 -10.16
CA LYS A 16 -10.48 -19.34 -10.49
C LYS A 16 -11.45 -18.52 -9.64
N VAL A 17 -11.16 -18.34 -8.35
CA VAL A 17 -11.99 -17.56 -7.42
C VAL A 17 -11.89 -16.08 -7.76
N LEU A 18 -10.68 -15.57 -7.99
CA LEU A 18 -10.46 -14.17 -8.40
C LEU A 18 -11.21 -13.83 -9.71
N LYS A 19 -11.19 -14.73 -10.69
CA LYS A 19 -11.95 -14.56 -11.94
C LYS A 19 -13.46 -14.51 -11.74
N GLN A 20 -14.00 -15.30 -10.82
CA GLN A 20 -15.45 -15.32 -10.54
C GLN A 20 -15.93 -14.01 -9.91
N ILE A 21 -15.11 -13.40 -9.06
CA ILE A 21 -15.43 -12.12 -8.41
C ILE A 21 -14.96 -10.90 -9.21
N GLY A 22 -14.29 -11.11 -10.34
CA GLY A 22 -13.80 -10.04 -11.22
C GLY A 22 -12.57 -9.28 -10.71
N SER A 23 -11.95 -9.71 -9.60
CA SER A 23 -10.81 -9.03 -8.99
C SER A 23 -9.50 -9.28 -9.74
N LYS A 24 -8.64 -8.26 -9.74
CA LYS A 24 -7.31 -8.25 -10.38
C LYS A 24 -6.20 -8.07 -9.33
N PRO A 25 -4.96 -8.47 -9.64
CA PRO A 25 -3.82 -8.12 -8.79
C PRO A 25 -3.73 -6.61 -8.58
N GLY A 26 -3.65 -6.16 -7.33
CA GLY A 26 -3.65 -4.75 -6.95
C GLY A 26 -4.97 -4.27 -6.36
N ASP A 27 -6.07 -5.02 -6.53
CA ASP A 27 -7.34 -4.69 -5.88
C ASP A 27 -7.25 -4.87 -4.37
N PHE A 28 -7.98 -4.02 -3.64
CA PHE A 28 -8.06 -4.07 -2.19
C PHE A 28 -9.24 -4.93 -1.73
N PHE A 29 -9.05 -5.57 -0.58
CA PHE A 29 -10.07 -6.36 0.07
C PHE A 29 -10.23 -5.88 1.51
N GLU A 30 -11.47 -5.67 1.91
CA GLU A 30 -11.87 -5.58 3.31
C GLU A 30 -11.92 -6.99 3.91
N ILE A 31 -11.45 -7.12 5.15
CA ILE A 31 -11.35 -8.39 5.85
C ILE A 31 -12.26 -8.33 7.07
N GLU A 32 -13.27 -9.19 7.09
CA GLU A 32 -14.16 -9.39 8.22
C GLU A 32 -13.98 -10.79 8.83
N ASN A 33 -14.38 -10.94 10.09
CA ASN A 33 -14.34 -12.19 10.82
C ASN A 33 -15.64 -12.39 11.61
N ASP A 34 -16.32 -13.52 11.39
CA ASP A 34 -17.55 -13.89 12.12
C ASP A 34 -17.28 -14.87 13.29
N GLY A 35 -16.00 -15.11 13.62
CA GLY A 35 -15.54 -16.07 14.62
C GLY A 35 -15.22 -17.45 14.05
N THR A 36 -15.81 -17.80 12.91
CA THR A 36 -15.60 -19.09 12.22
C THR A 36 -15.03 -18.94 10.81
N ARG A 37 -15.22 -17.80 10.18
CA ARG A 37 -14.90 -17.56 8.77
C ARG A 37 -14.21 -16.21 8.63
N ILE A 38 -13.24 -16.19 7.73
CA ILE A 38 -12.66 -14.96 7.19
C ILE A 38 -13.44 -14.63 5.92
N ILE A 39 -14.05 -13.44 5.89
CA ILE A 39 -14.81 -12.94 4.75
C ILE A 39 -13.94 -11.87 4.08
N LEU A 40 -13.72 -12.02 2.78
CA LEU A 40 -12.94 -11.09 1.97
C LEU A 40 -13.88 -10.38 1.00
N ILE A 41 -14.00 -9.06 1.12
CA ILE A 41 -14.92 -8.24 0.34
C ILE A 41 -14.09 -7.31 -0.56
N PRO A 42 -14.15 -7.42 -1.90
CA PRO A 42 -13.48 -6.47 -2.78
C PRO A 42 -13.96 -5.05 -2.50
N LYS A 43 -13.02 -4.11 -2.32
CA LYS A 43 -13.34 -2.71 -2.03
C LYS A 43 -12.55 -1.80 -2.96
N LEU A 44 -13.26 -0.89 -3.61
CA LEU A 44 -12.64 0.22 -4.31
C LEU A 44 -12.21 1.21 -3.24
N ILE A 45 -10.90 1.39 -3.09
CA ILE A 45 -10.38 2.53 -2.33
C ILE A 45 -10.48 3.71 -3.29
N GLU A 46 -11.52 4.51 -3.13
CA GLU A 46 -11.51 5.87 -3.66
C GLU A 46 -10.35 6.61 -2.99
N ASP A 47 -9.52 7.27 -3.80
CA ASP A 47 -8.18 7.74 -3.47
C ASP A 47 -8.02 8.25 -2.02
N ARG A 48 -7.14 7.58 -1.28
CA ARG A 48 -6.81 7.84 0.13
C ARG A 48 -5.99 9.09 0.38
N PHE A 49 -5.83 9.95 -0.63
CA PHE A 49 -5.10 11.18 -0.45
C PHE A 49 -6.10 12.31 -0.26
N THR A 50 -6.09 12.87 0.94
CA THR A 50 -6.73 14.16 1.20
C THR A 50 -6.17 15.21 0.23
N GLU A 51 -6.95 16.24 -0.09
CA GLU A 51 -6.45 17.35 -0.95
C GLU A 51 -5.11 17.92 -0.44
N GLN A 52 -4.92 17.94 0.88
CA GLN A 52 -3.69 18.36 1.55
C GLN A 52 -2.48 17.46 1.25
N GLU A 53 -2.68 16.15 1.13
CA GLU A 53 -1.62 15.22 0.76
C GLU A 53 -1.29 15.31 -0.74
N TRP A 54 -2.28 15.58 -1.58
CA TRP A 54 -2.09 15.87 -3.00
C TRP A 54 -1.34 17.19 -3.24
N GLU A 55 -1.62 18.22 -2.43
CA GLU A 55 -0.88 19.48 -2.45
C GLU A 55 0.58 19.28 -2.04
N LYS A 56 0.84 18.57 -0.93
CA LYS A 56 2.20 18.22 -0.51
C LYS A 56 2.96 17.43 -1.56
N LEU A 57 2.31 16.45 -2.20
CA LEU A 57 2.91 15.69 -3.30
C LEU A 57 3.20 16.58 -4.52
N SER A 58 2.31 17.52 -4.83
CA SER A 58 2.52 18.50 -5.90
C SER A 58 3.67 19.46 -5.59
N GLU A 59 3.84 19.89 -4.34
CA GLU A 59 4.96 20.72 -3.92
C GLU A 59 6.29 19.96 -3.98
N LEU A 60 6.31 18.72 -3.50
CA LEU A 60 7.48 17.83 -3.60
C LEU A 60 7.87 17.53 -5.06
N ALA A 61 6.89 17.37 -5.95
CA ALA A 61 7.13 17.17 -7.38
C ALA A 61 7.65 18.43 -8.10
N LYS A 62 7.24 19.62 -7.65
CA LYS A 62 7.71 20.91 -8.18
C LYS A 62 9.07 21.33 -7.61
N ALA A 63 9.45 20.79 -6.45
CA ALA A 63 10.74 21.06 -5.85
C ALA A 63 11.86 20.53 -6.75
N LYS A 64 12.77 21.41 -7.20
CA LYS A 64 13.97 21.00 -7.92
C LYS A 64 14.78 20.08 -7.01
N GLY A 65 15.02 18.85 -7.46
CA GLY A 65 15.84 17.87 -6.73
C GLY A 65 17.18 18.49 -6.33
N LYS A 66 17.51 18.43 -5.03
CA LYS A 66 18.81 18.87 -4.53
C LYS A 66 19.85 17.83 -4.88
N LEU A 67 20.84 18.21 -5.68
CA LEU A 67 21.95 17.34 -6.03
C LEU A 67 22.99 17.39 -4.92
N TYR A 68 23.09 16.31 -4.15
CA TYR A 68 24.10 16.18 -3.10
C TYR A 68 25.39 15.61 -3.69
N LYS A 69 26.53 16.26 -3.41
CA LYS A 69 27.84 15.78 -3.87
C LYS A 69 28.35 14.57 -3.07
N LYS A 70 27.81 14.33 -1.87
CA LYS A 70 28.17 13.21 -1.00
C LYS A 70 26.93 12.47 -0.50
N ALA A 71 27.07 11.16 -0.32
CA ALA A 71 25.98 10.30 0.13
C ALA A 71 25.55 10.58 1.59
N GLU A 72 26.46 11.08 2.43
CA GLU A 72 26.20 11.41 3.83
C GLU A 72 25.23 12.60 3.97
N ASP A 73 25.43 13.64 3.15
CA ASP A 73 24.58 14.83 3.15
C ASP A 73 23.15 14.52 2.67
N ALA A 74 23.03 13.62 1.68
CA ALA A 74 21.73 13.14 1.22
C ALA A 74 20.99 12.34 2.30
N LYS A 75 21.72 11.47 3.03
CA LYS A 75 21.15 10.66 4.13
C LYS A 75 20.73 11.53 5.32
N ALA A 76 21.50 12.55 5.66
CA ALA A 76 21.16 13.49 6.72
C ALA A 76 19.87 14.25 6.38
N HIS A 77 19.76 14.79 5.17
CA HIS A 77 18.55 15.51 4.74
C HIS A 77 17.30 14.61 4.71
N LEU A 78 17.45 13.36 4.25
CA LEU A 78 16.36 12.38 4.30
C LEU A 78 15.93 12.05 5.73
N LYS A 79 16.89 11.97 6.66
CA LYS A 79 16.59 11.68 8.06
C LYS A 79 15.85 12.84 8.75
N ASP A 80 16.22 14.08 8.44
CA ASP A 80 15.51 15.26 8.95
C ASP A 80 14.06 15.30 8.43
N LEU A 81 13.85 15.02 7.13
CA LEU A 81 12.52 14.94 6.52
C LEU A 81 11.62 13.85 7.12
N MET A 82 12.19 12.75 7.61
CA MET A 82 11.43 11.63 8.21
C MET A 82 11.14 11.82 9.70
N ASN A 83 11.84 12.72 10.39
CA ASN A 83 11.65 13.00 11.82
C ASN A 83 10.66 14.13 12.12
N GLU A 84 10.23 14.90 11.12
CA GLU A 84 9.15 15.91 11.24
C GLU A 84 7.74 15.31 11.06
N VAL A 85 7.62 13.97 11.07
CA VAL A 85 6.36 13.21 10.96
C VAL A 85 5.94 12.64 12.31
#